data_AF-M5RCE8-F1
#
_entry.id   AF-M5RCE8-F1
#
_cell.length_a   1.000
_cell.length_b   1.000
_cell.length_c   1.000
_cell.angle_alpha   90.00
_cell.angle_beta   90.00
_cell.angle_gamma   90.00
#
_symmetry.space_group_name_H-M   'P 1'
#
loop_
_entity.id
_entity.type
_entity.pdbx_description
1 polymer ?
#
loop_
_entity_poly.entity_id
_entity_poly.type
_entity_poly.pdbx_seq_one_letter_code
_entity_poly.pdbx_strand_id
1 'polypeptide(L)'
;MSSPTQCPELVSESKRYIPLLWLGMLSRRDIERNGDGTFEVSRLNAILRTEHSLPFLCKLFANLPIKNAADSLLDRLRKLRCDTIGIDIGDLIESEPPNPGLCDALDAISSRNENYSLSIPARTVAHPVNGDVIHVKPLEITSTKDMLLRVCWLSSGRLEDFEEEELEEIVRGHLRS
;
A
#
# COMPACT_ATOMS: atom_id res chain seq x y z
N MET A 1 -26.82 24.44 -14.87
CA MET A 1 -27.22 23.22 -14.14
C MET A 1 -26.02 22.31 -14.15
N SER A 2 -25.25 22.31 -13.06
CA SER A 2 -24.03 21.53 -12.94
C SER A 2 -24.42 20.13 -12.50
N SER A 3 -24.10 19.11 -13.30
CA SER A 3 -24.31 17.71 -12.95
C SER A 3 -23.66 17.42 -11.60
N PRO A 4 -24.29 16.66 -10.69
CA PRO A 4 -23.61 16.20 -9.50
C PRO A 4 -22.46 15.31 -9.95
N THR A 5 -21.23 15.74 -9.70
CA THR A 5 -20.04 14.92 -9.85
C THR A 5 -20.26 13.68 -8.98
N GLN A 6 -20.58 12.54 -9.60
CA GLN A 6 -20.64 11.27 -8.90
C GLN A 6 -19.28 11.10 -8.22
N CYS A 7 -19.26 11.12 -6.89
CA CYS A 7 -18.08 10.68 -6.16
C CYS A 7 -17.73 9.28 -6.70
N PRO A 8 -16.46 9.03 -7.06
CA PRO A 8 -16.04 7.69 -7.44
C PRO A 8 -16.47 6.73 -6.33
N GLU A 9 -17.01 5.58 -6.73
CA GLU A 9 -17.44 4.53 -5.80
C GLU A 9 -16.22 4.12 -4.96
N LEU A 10 -16.14 4.66 -3.74
CA LEU A 10 -15.00 4.50 -2.85
C LEU A 10 -14.93 3.03 -2.42
N VAL A 11 -13.85 2.35 -2.79
CA VAL A 11 -13.80 0.89 -2.62
C VAL A 11 -13.36 0.48 -1.21
N SER A 12 -12.71 1.30 -0.38
CA SER A 12 -12.33 0.85 1.00
C SER A 12 -11.84 1.96 1.94
N GLU A 13 -12.03 1.74 3.25
CA GLU A 13 -11.39 2.40 4.41
C GLU A 13 -11.02 1.26 5.41
N SER A 14 -9.77 1.15 5.88
CA SER A 14 -9.46 0.36 7.10
C SER A 14 -8.14 0.75 7.73
N LYS A 15 -8.10 0.72 9.07
CA LYS A 15 -6.96 1.12 9.91
C LYS A 15 -5.92 0.00 10.16
N ARG A 16 -6.11 -1.20 9.58
CA ARG A 16 -5.32 -2.41 9.89
C ARG A 16 -5.10 -3.36 8.70
N TYR A 17 -5.06 -2.86 7.47
CA TYR A 17 -4.88 -3.69 6.28
C TYR A 17 -3.42 -3.70 5.81
N ILE A 18 -3.04 -4.74 5.08
CA ILE A 18 -1.82 -4.79 4.29
C ILE A 18 -2.16 -4.25 2.89
N PRO A 19 -1.82 -3.00 2.56
CA PRO A 19 -2.08 -2.37 1.26
C PRO A 19 -1.41 -3.01 0.05
N LEU A 20 -0.81 -4.20 0.15
CA LEU A 20 0.01 -4.80 -0.92
C LEU A 20 -0.71 -4.86 -2.27
N LEU A 21 -1.98 -5.23 -2.28
CA LEU A 21 -2.79 -5.29 -3.49
C LEU A 21 -3.07 -3.90 -4.08
N TRP A 22 -3.30 -2.92 -3.21
CA TRP A 22 -3.56 -1.52 -3.58
C TRP A 22 -2.31 -0.81 -4.08
N LEU A 23 -1.16 -1.04 -3.45
CA LEU A 23 0.15 -0.62 -3.97
C LEU A 23 0.39 -1.21 -5.36
N GLY A 24 -0.02 -2.45 -5.58
CA GLY A 24 -0.02 -3.08 -6.91
C GLY A 24 -0.93 -2.41 -7.95
N MET A 25 -1.92 -1.60 -7.54
CA MET A 25 -2.82 -0.86 -8.44
C MET A 25 -2.30 0.55 -8.80
N LEU A 26 -1.56 1.16 -7.89
CA LEU A 26 -1.07 2.52 -8.03
C LEU A 26 0.19 2.59 -8.88
N SER A 27 0.43 3.76 -9.45
CA SER A 27 1.72 4.13 -10.03
C SER A 27 2.33 5.28 -9.27
N ARG A 28 3.64 5.46 -9.46
CA ARG A 28 4.36 6.60 -8.91
C ARG A 28 3.71 7.93 -9.25
N ARG A 29 3.18 8.08 -10.47
CA ARG A 29 2.48 9.28 -10.92
C ARG A 29 1.18 9.54 -10.15
N ASP A 30 0.52 8.49 -9.66
CA ASP A 30 -0.71 8.63 -8.87
C ASP A 30 -0.36 9.20 -7.49
N ILE A 31 0.70 8.67 -6.86
CA ILE A 31 1.21 9.14 -5.56
C ILE A 31 1.74 10.58 -5.63
N GLU A 32 2.57 10.89 -6.63
CA GLU A 32 3.16 12.23 -6.78
C GLU A 32 2.11 13.34 -7.00
N ARG A 33 0.90 12.97 -7.45
CA ARG A 33 -0.19 13.92 -7.70
C ARG A 33 -1.09 14.16 -6.49
N ASN A 34 -1.16 13.21 -5.56
CA ASN A 34 -2.00 13.37 -4.38
C ASN A 34 -1.29 12.93 -3.08
N GLY A 35 -1.06 13.90 -2.21
CA GLY A 35 -0.37 13.71 -0.94
C GLY A 35 -1.28 13.37 0.24
N ASP A 36 -2.60 13.24 0.04
CA ASP A 36 -3.56 12.87 1.10
C ASP A 36 -3.86 11.35 1.19
N GLY A 37 -3.41 10.58 0.19
CA GLY A 37 -3.52 9.12 0.17
C GLY A 37 -4.82 8.61 -0.43
N THR A 38 -5.64 9.50 -0.95
CA THR A 38 -6.84 9.16 -1.73
C THR A 38 -6.53 9.28 -3.22
N PHE A 39 -6.76 8.22 -3.99
CA PHE A 39 -6.41 8.16 -5.40
C PHE A 39 -7.64 7.79 -6.24
N GLU A 40 -7.90 8.56 -7.29
CA GLU A 40 -8.80 8.15 -8.36
C GLU A 40 -7.95 7.60 -9.53
N VAL A 41 -8.13 6.33 -9.85
CA VAL A 41 -7.35 5.66 -10.90
C VAL A 41 -8.23 4.98 -11.92
N SER A 42 -7.75 4.87 -13.16
CA SER A 42 -8.42 4.08 -14.20
C SER A 42 -8.55 2.63 -13.74
N ARG A 43 -9.79 2.12 -13.74
CA ARG A 43 -10.12 0.75 -13.34
C ARG A 43 -9.34 -0.28 -14.15
N LEU A 44 -9.25 -0.07 -15.47
CA LEU A 44 -8.50 -0.96 -16.37
C LEU A 44 -7.02 -0.99 -16.03
N ASN A 45 -6.40 0.18 -15.79
CA ASN A 45 -4.99 0.25 -15.42
C ASN A 45 -4.73 -0.37 -14.05
N ALA A 46 -5.61 -0.17 -13.07
CA ALA A 46 -5.52 -0.81 -11.77
C ALA A 46 -5.52 -2.34 -11.90
N ILE A 47 -6.47 -2.91 -12.64
CA ILE A 47 -6.53 -4.36 -12.94
C ILE A 47 -5.21 -4.85 -13.55
N LEU A 48 -4.74 -4.21 -14.62
CA LEU A 48 -3.54 -4.64 -15.34
C LEU A 48 -2.28 -4.59 -14.45
N ARG A 49 -2.14 -3.55 -13.63
CA ARG A 49 -0.99 -3.40 -12.71
C ARG A 49 -1.05 -4.42 -11.58
N THR A 50 -2.23 -4.70 -11.04
CA THR A 50 -2.40 -5.75 -10.02
C THR A 50 -2.07 -7.12 -10.59
N GLU A 51 -2.62 -7.48 -11.75
CA GLU A 51 -2.31 -8.76 -12.41
C GLU A 51 -0.82 -8.91 -12.69
N HIS A 52 -0.19 -7.83 -13.15
CA HIS A 52 1.25 -7.80 -13.35
C HIS A 52 1.99 -8.01 -12.03
N SER A 53 1.68 -7.26 -10.97
CA SER A 53 2.39 -7.30 -9.68
C SER A 53 2.16 -8.59 -8.88
N LEU A 54 0.99 -9.22 -9.02
CA LEU A 54 0.52 -10.32 -8.19
C LEU A 54 1.49 -11.51 -8.03
N PRO A 55 2.11 -12.09 -9.10
CA PRO A 55 3.00 -13.23 -8.94
C PRO A 55 4.18 -12.95 -8.01
N PHE A 56 4.70 -11.72 -8.04
CA PHE A 56 5.80 -11.30 -7.19
C PHE A 56 5.36 -11.09 -5.74
N LEU A 57 4.19 -10.47 -5.54
CA LEU A 57 3.61 -10.30 -4.21
C LEU A 57 3.33 -11.66 -3.54
N CYS A 58 2.76 -12.62 -4.28
CA CYS A 58 2.55 -13.98 -3.80
C CYS A 58 3.88 -14.68 -3.45
N LYS A 59 4.94 -14.45 -4.21
CA LYS A 59 6.26 -15.00 -3.91
C LYS A 59 6.85 -14.42 -2.62
N LEU A 60 6.80 -13.09 -2.47
CA LEU A 60 7.32 -12.37 -1.31
C LEU A 60 6.62 -12.76 0.00
N PHE A 61 5.32 -13.03 -0.10
CA PHE A 61 4.45 -13.34 1.03
C PHE A 61 3.75 -14.67 0.83
N ALA A 62 4.51 -15.74 0.60
CA ALA A 62 3.98 -17.07 0.33
C ALA A 62 3.05 -17.62 1.43
N ASN A 63 3.19 -17.12 2.66
CA ASN A 63 2.36 -17.51 3.81
C ASN A 63 1.07 -16.71 3.93
N LEU A 64 0.85 -15.71 3.06
CA LEU A 64 -0.35 -14.87 3.11
C LEU A 64 -1.33 -15.25 1.98
N PRO A 65 -2.65 -15.16 2.21
CA PRO A 65 -3.69 -15.49 1.24
C PRO A 65 -3.86 -14.44 0.12
N ILE A 66 -2.77 -13.82 -0.34
CA ILE A 66 -2.75 -12.71 -1.32
C ILE A 66 -3.46 -13.07 -2.60
N LYS A 67 -3.23 -14.29 -3.12
CA LYS A 67 -3.82 -14.70 -4.40
C LYS A 67 -5.35 -14.74 -4.34
N ASN A 68 -5.92 -15.32 -3.28
CA ASN A 68 -7.37 -15.45 -3.14
C ASN A 68 -8.04 -14.08 -2.99
N ALA A 69 -7.43 -13.19 -2.19
CA ALA A 69 -7.89 -11.82 -2.04
C ALA A 69 -7.80 -11.03 -3.36
N ALA A 70 -6.69 -11.16 -4.09
CA ALA A 70 -6.49 -10.52 -5.39
C ALA A 70 -7.50 -11.00 -6.44
N ASP A 71 -7.69 -12.31 -6.55
CA ASP A 71 -8.63 -12.91 -7.51
C ASP A 71 -10.06 -12.41 -7.25
N SER A 72 -10.47 -12.34 -5.98
CA SER A 72 -11.79 -11.83 -5.56
C SER A 72 -11.96 -10.34 -5.90
N LEU A 73 -10.94 -9.52 -5.63
CA LEU A 73 -10.95 -8.09 -5.92
C LEU A 73 -10.98 -7.83 -7.44
N LEU A 74 -10.15 -8.53 -8.21
CA LEU A 74 -10.09 -8.42 -9.66
C LEU A 74 -11.41 -8.83 -10.32
N ASP A 75 -12.04 -9.92 -9.86
CA ASP A 75 -13.36 -10.32 -10.35
C ASP A 75 -14.43 -9.24 -10.11
N ARG A 76 -14.44 -8.65 -8.90
CA ARG A 76 -15.33 -7.52 -8.58
C ARG A 76 -15.06 -6.32 -9.50
N LEU A 77 -13.80 -5.90 -9.63
CA LEU A 77 -13.41 -4.78 -10.48
C LEU A 77 -13.82 -5.01 -11.94
N ARG A 78 -13.67 -6.22 -12.48
CA ARG A 78 -14.08 -6.52 -13.87
C ARG A 78 -15.59 -6.37 -14.08
N LYS A 79 -16.40 -6.63 -13.06
CA LYS A 79 -17.87 -6.53 -13.10
C LYS A 79 -18.40 -5.10 -12.95
N LEU A 80 -17.61 -4.17 -12.41
CA LEU A 80 -18.00 -2.77 -12.28
C LEU A 80 -18.18 -2.11 -13.66
N ARG A 81 -19.16 -1.20 -13.75
CA ARG A 81 -19.48 -0.43 -14.97
C ARG A 81 -18.89 0.98 -14.98
N CYS A 82 -17.97 1.29 -14.07
CA CYS A 82 -17.27 2.57 -14.00
C CYS A 82 -15.95 2.55 -14.77
N ASP A 83 -15.46 3.74 -15.15
CA ASP A 83 -14.15 3.91 -15.80
C ASP A 83 -13.01 4.07 -14.78
N THR A 84 -13.33 4.64 -13.61
CA THR A 84 -12.38 4.91 -12.53
C THR A 84 -12.82 4.28 -11.20
N ILE A 85 -11.86 4.06 -10.30
CA ILE A 85 -12.06 3.57 -8.94
C ILE A 85 -11.34 4.47 -7.93
N GLY A 86 -11.88 4.55 -6.72
CA GLY A 86 -11.23 5.21 -5.58
C GLY A 86 -10.41 4.23 -4.76
N ILE A 87 -9.18 4.60 -4.42
CA ILE A 87 -8.29 3.89 -3.51
C ILE A 87 -7.93 4.85 -2.38
N ASP A 88 -8.27 4.53 -1.14
CA ASP A 88 -7.89 5.30 0.04
C ASP A 88 -6.87 4.50 0.86
N ILE A 89 -5.67 5.07 0.96
CA ILE A 89 -4.56 4.58 1.76
C ILE A 89 -3.94 5.71 2.61
N GLY A 90 -4.75 6.71 3.00
CA GLY A 90 -4.34 7.87 3.79
C GLY A 90 -3.61 7.51 5.09
N ASP A 91 -4.02 6.42 5.73
CA ASP A 91 -3.41 5.88 6.94
C ASP A 91 -1.92 5.51 6.77
N LEU A 92 -1.43 5.35 5.53
CA LEU A 92 -0.04 5.00 5.24
C LEU A 92 0.85 6.22 4.94
N ILE A 93 0.25 7.39 4.70
CA ILE A 93 1.00 8.60 4.35
C ILE A 93 1.70 9.18 5.57
N GLU A 94 1.08 9.06 6.74
CA GLU A 94 1.63 9.58 7.97
C GLU A 94 2.71 8.66 8.53
N SER A 95 3.94 8.89 8.11
CA SER A 95 5.11 8.35 8.79
C SER A 95 5.91 9.45 9.46
N GLU A 96 5.91 9.43 10.79
CA GLU A 96 6.94 10.13 11.53
C GLU A 96 8.33 9.70 11.00
N PRO A 97 9.24 10.64 10.72
CA PRO A 97 10.54 10.31 10.17
C PRO A 97 11.42 9.51 11.15
N PRO A 98 12.22 8.53 10.68
CA PRO A 98 12.39 8.08 9.30
C PRO A 98 11.58 6.80 9.03
N ASN A 99 10.66 6.84 8.08
CA ASN A 99 10.12 5.63 7.48
C ASN A 99 10.07 5.82 5.96
N PRO A 100 10.25 4.73 5.19
CA PRO A 100 10.02 4.75 3.75
C PRO A 100 8.58 5.15 3.45
N GLY A 101 8.39 5.85 2.33
CA GLY A 101 7.07 6.27 1.87
C GLY A 101 6.47 5.32 0.84
N LEU A 102 5.26 5.65 0.39
CA LEU A 102 4.56 4.90 -0.66
C LEU A 102 5.34 4.83 -1.98
N CYS A 103 6.11 5.87 -2.32
CA CYS A 103 6.99 5.86 -3.50
C CYS A 103 8.07 4.78 -3.41
N ASP A 104 8.70 4.61 -2.25
CA ASP A 104 9.74 3.59 -2.04
C ASP A 104 9.16 2.17 -2.16
N ALA A 105 7.93 1.96 -1.65
CA ALA A 105 7.21 0.71 -1.82
C ALA A 105 6.89 0.41 -3.29
N LEU A 106 6.45 1.40 -4.07
CA LEU A 106 6.19 1.21 -5.50
C LEU A 106 7.46 0.93 -6.29
N ASP A 107 8.57 1.61 -5.96
CA ASP A 107 9.86 1.36 -6.59
C ASP A 107 10.34 -0.07 -6.28
N ALA A 108 10.17 -0.53 -5.04
CA ALA A 108 10.52 -1.90 -4.64
C ALA A 108 9.68 -2.95 -5.39
N ILE A 109 8.35 -2.78 -5.48
CA ILE A 109 7.46 -3.67 -6.26
C ILE A 109 7.85 -3.68 -7.74
N SER A 110 8.10 -2.50 -8.31
CA SER A 110 8.41 -2.32 -9.73
C SER A 110 9.76 -2.94 -10.08
N SER A 111 10.72 -2.94 -9.15
CA SER A 111 12.05 -3.52 -9.34
C SER A 111 12.04 -5.04 -9.53
N ARG A 112 11.00 -5.74 -9.03
CA ARG A 112 10.91 -7.21 -8.97
C ARG A 112 12.11 -7.89 -8.28
N ASN A 113 12.85 -7.13 -7.47
CA ASN A 113 13.98 -7.64 -6.73
C ASN A 113 13.52 -7.98 -5.31
N GLU A 114 13.67 -9.22 -4.86
CA GLU A 114 13.37 -9.60 -3.47
C GLU A 114 14.32 -8.93 -2.47
N ASN A 115 15.54 -8.61 -2.91
CA ASN A 115 16.61 -8.03 -2.11
C ASN A 115 16.74 -6.51 -2.36
N TYR A 116 15.62 -5.82 -2.56
CA TYR A 116 15.64 -4.35 -2.61
C TYR A 116 16.17 -3.81 -1.28
N SER A 117 17.15 -2.92 -1.35
CA SER A 117 17.74 -2.32 -0.17
C SER A 117 17.63 -0.80 -0.20
N LEU A 118 17.27 -0.23 0.94
CA LEU A 118 17.23 1.20 1.18
C LEU A 118 17.94 1.50 2.50
N SER A 119 18.93 2.38 2.44
CA SER A 119 19.60 2.90 3.64
C SER A 119 19.20 4.35 3.84
N ILE A 120 18.55 4.64 4.96
CA ILE A 120 18.21 5.99 5.39
C ILE A 120 19.26 6.41 6.43
N PRO A 121 20.07 7.44 6.15
CA PRO A 121 21.14 7.84 7.06
C PRO A 121 20.61 8.48 8.34
N ALA A 122 21.44 8.48 9.38
CA ALA A 122 21.18 9.23 10.60
C ALA A 122 21.02 10.71 10.30
N ARG A 123 20.09 11.38 10.98
CA ARG A 123 19.85 12.82 10.80
C ARG A 123 19.32 13.47 12.06
N THR A 124 19.35 14.79 12.07
CA THR A 124 18.77 15.60 13.14
C THR A 124 17.63 16.41 12.55
N VAL A 125 16.43 16.28 13.10
CA VAL A 125 15.21 16.93 12.59
C VAL A 125 14.47 17.62 13.73
N ALA A 126 13.73 18.68 13.44
CA ALA A 126 12.81 19.28 14.40
C ALA A 126 11.56 18.41 14.50
N HIS A 127 11.10 18.16 15.72
CA HIS A 127 9.85 17.47 16.00
C HIS A 127 8.69 18.30 15.44
N PRO A 128 7.78 17.72 14.65
CA PRO A 128 6.74 18.48 13.96
C PRO A 128 5.76 19.17 14.94
N VAL A 129 5.52 18.56 16.09
CA VAL A 129 4.57 19.08 17.10
C VAL A 129 5.17 20.14 18.04
N ASN A 130 6.36 19.92 18.60
CA ASN A 130 6.90 20.79 19.65
C ASN A 130 8.20 21.53 19.27
N GLY A 131 8.75 21.28 18.07
CA GLY A 131 9.97 21.92 17.57
C GLY A 131 11.27 21.41 18.19
N ASP A 132 11.20 20.43 19.11
CA ASP A 132 12.39 19.87 19.75
C ASP A 132 13.29 19.17 18.74
N VAL A 133 14.59 19.23 18.97
CA VAL A 133 15.57 18.58 18.11
C VAL A 133 15.58 17.07 18.41
N ILE A 134 15.19 16.26 17.43
CA ILE A 134 15.23 14.79 17.51
C ILE A 134 16.45 14.27 16.74
N HIS A 135 17.21 13.39 17.38
CA HIS A 135 18.22 12.59 16.71
C HIS A 135 17.62 11.29 16.19
N VAL A 136 17.55 11.21 14.87
CA VAL A 136 17.03 10.07 14.14
C VAL A 136 18.18 9.11 13.83
N LYS A 137 18.05 7.87 14.29
CA LYS A 137 18.99 6.78 14.01
C LYS A 137 18.94 6.38 12.53
N PRO A 138 20.03 5.82 11.97
CA PRO A 138 20.00 5.27 10.63
C PRO A 138 19.05 4.06 10.59
N LEU A 139 18.41 3.85 9.44
CA LEU A 139 17.53 2.71 9.17
C LEU A 139 18.03 2.00 7.91
N GLU A 140 18.25 0.70 8.02
CA GLU A 140 18.56 -0.16 6.87
C GLU A 140 17.40 -1.10 6.61
N ILE A 141 16.94 -1.11 5.36
CA ILE A 141 15.96 -2.03 4.83
C ILE A 141 16.70 -2.91 3.85
N THR A 142 16.63 -4.22 4.03
CA THR A 142 17.46 -5.21 3.31
C THR A 142 16.67 -6.08 2.34
N SER A 143 15.34 -5.99 2.36
CA SER A 143 14.48 -6.74 1.44
C SER A 143 13.24 -5.95 1.03
N THR A 144 12.66 -6.33 -0.11
CA THR A 144 11.36 -5.79 -0.55
C THR A 144 10.25 -6.17 0.42
N LYS A 145 10.33 -7.36 1.03
CA LYS A 145 9.36 -7.78 2.05
C LYS A 145 9.38 -6.82 3.24
N ASP A 146 10.57 -6.50 3.75
CA ASP A 146 10.73 -5.58 4.88
C ASP A 146 10.30 -4.16 4.52
N MET A 147 10.64 -3.70 3.31
CA MET A 147 10.18 -2.41 2.78
C MET A 147 8.66 -2.30 2.84
N LEU A 148 7.98 -3.29 2.27
CA LEU A 148 6.52 -3.27 2.17
C LEU A 148 5.87 -3.39 3.54
N LEU A 149 6.36 -4.28 4.41
CA LEU A 149 5.84 -4.38 5.79
C LEU A 149 6.03 -3.07 6.56
N ARG A 150 7.17 -2.39 6.39
CA ARG A 150 7.45 -1.12 7.04
C ARG A 150 6.47 -0.03 6.62
N VAL A 151 6.23 0.10 5.31
CA VAL A 151 5.23 1.05 4.77
C VAL A 151 3.81 0.70 5.25
N CYS A 152 3.53 -0.58 5.51
CA CYS A 152 2.26 -1.04 6.06
C CYS A 152 2.17 -0.97 7.59
N TRP A 153 3.17 -0.40 8.29
CA TRP A 153 3.22 -0.37 9.77
C TRP A 153 3.17 -1.75 10.44
N LEU A 154 3.74 -2.75 9.77
CA LEU A 154 3.79 -4.14 10.21
C LEU A 154 5.22 -4.62 10.35
N SER A 155 5.40 -5.63 11.18
CA SER A 155 6.65 -6.37 11.32
C SER A 155 6.38 -7.84 11.01
N SER A 156 7.41 -8.57 10.58
CA SER A 156 7.31 -10.01 10.33
C SER A 156 6.83 -10.79 11.56
N GLY A 157 7.34 -10.44 12.75
CA GLY A 157 6.88 -11.08 14.00
C GLY A 157 5.41 -10.82 14.31
N ARG A 158 4.91 -9.60 14.07
CA ARG A 158 3.49 -9.28 14.25
C ARG A 158 2.59 -10.07 13.28
N LEU A 159 3.09 -10.44 12.09
CA LEU A 159 2.35 -11.28 11.17
C LEU A 159 2.23 -12.74 11.61
N GLU A 160 3.22 -13.23 12.34
CA GLU A 160 3.23 -14.60 12.86
C GLU A 160 2.27 -14.78 14.04
N ASP A 161 1.87 -13.68 14.68
CA ASP A 161 0.92 -13.66 15.80
C ASP A 161 -0.55 -13.71 15.36
N PHE A 162 -0.85 -13.46 14.07
CA PHE A 162 -2.22 -13.44 13.56
C PHE A 162 -2.72 -14.84 13.20
N GLU A 163 -3.99 -15.11 13.50
CA GLU A 163 -4.69 -16.30 13.01
C GLU A 163 -4.99 -16.19 11.50
N GLU A 164 -5.27 -17.32 10.83
CA GLU A 164 -5.50 -17.36 9.39
C GLU A 164 -6.66 -16.43 8.95
N GLU A 165 -7.74 -16.39 9.73
CA GLU A 165 -8.88 -15.49 9.48
C GLU A 165 -8.46 -14.01 9.57
N GLU A 166 -7.64 -13.64 10.55
CA GLU A 166 -7.11 -12.28 10.69
C GLU A 166 -6.18 -11.92 9.52
N LEU A 167 -5.35 -12.86 9.07
CA LEU A 167 -4.50 -12.68 7.89
C LEU A 167 -5.33 -12.48 6.62
N GLU A 168 -6.43 -13.21 6.46
CA GLU A 168 -7.37 -13.01 5.36
C GLU A 168 -8.00 -11.61 5.40
N GLU A 169 -8.49 -11.17 6.56
CA GLU A 169 -9.08 -9.85 6.72
C GLU A 169 -8.09 -8.72 6.42
N ILE A 170 -6.86 -8.84 6.94
CA ILE A 170 -5.80 -7.85 6.76
C ILE A 170 -5.38 -7.75 5.28
N VAL A 171 -5.31 -8.87 4.57
CA VAL A 171 -4.91 -8.89 3.14
C VAL A 171 -6.05 -8.46 2.22
N ARG A 172 -7.30 -8.82 2.54
CA ARG A 172 -8.48 -8.51 1.73
C ARG A 172 -8.89 -7.05 1.86
N GLY A 173 -8.72 -6.45 3.03
CA GLY A 173 -9.29 -5.14 3.35
C GLY A 173 -10.82 -5.15 3.38
N HIS A 174 -11.44 -3.97 3.52
CA HIS A 174 -12.90 -3.84 3.60
C HIS A 174 -13.46 -3.25 2.31
N LEU A 175 -14.06 -4.10 1.47
CA LEU A 175 -14.72 -3.63 0.25
C LEU A 175 -16.14 -3.16 0.58
N ARG A 176 -16.43 -1.84 0.59
CA ARG A 176 -17.81 -1.35 0.79
C ARG A 176 -18.73 -1.93 -0.29
N SER A 177 -19.87 -2.50 0.10
CA SER A 177 -20.89 -3.08 -0.79
C SER A 177 -21.77 -2.01 -1.42
#